data_AF-A0A8B8DZA6-F1
#
_entry.id   AF-A0A8B8DZA6-F1
#
_cell.length_a   1.000
_cell.length_b   1.000
_cell.length_c   1.000
_cell.angle_alpha   90.00
_cell.angle_beta   90.00
_cell.angle_gamma   90.00
#
_symmetry.space_group_name_H-M   'P 1'
#
loop_
_entity.id
_entity.type
_entity.pdbx_description
1 polymer ?
#
loop_
_entity_poly.entity_id
_entity_poly.type
_entity_poly.pdbx_seq_one_letter_code
_entity_poly.pdbx_strand_id
1 'polypeptide(L)'
;MGNLKSKLKRSKSKSKKSTNLPDSTSTNKTVDPRLPFSNYRQIFNIRNGWKSVSRVMEDTAKETLIRLLEKHPEYKERYPMIASLQTEEEMRESLEFETYAMQIFGLFDEVIQNLENVDAALDEIEHTGKQLTLQLITDLEECFMNSLHIVLDERFTDTLQENYHLLYGFIKSNVPQ
;
A
#
# COMPACT_ATOMS: atom_id res chain seq x y z
N MET A 1 33.47 67.98 2.69
CA MET A 1 33.32 68.85 1.50
C MET A 1 33.60 67.95 0.30
N GLY A 2 32.63 67.47 -0.48
CA GLY A 2 31.62 68.21 -1.21
C GLY A 2 32.11 68.38 -2.65
N ASN A 3 31.67 67.51 -3.57
CA ASN A 3 31.47 67.91 -4.96
C ASN A 3 30.51 66.98 -5.72
N LEU A 4 29.30 67.51 -5.88
CA LEU A 4 28.29 67.16 -6.86
C LEU A 4 28.79 67.51 -8.27
N LYS A 5 28.62 66.60 -9.24
CA LYS A 5 28.28 66.98 -10.63
C LYS A 5 27.21 66.04 -11.18
N SER A 6 26.00 66.58 -11.22
CA SER A 6 24.82 66.07 -11.93
C SER A 6 24.93 66.25 -13.44
N LYS A 7 24.51 65.25 -14.24
CA LYS A 7 23.83 65.47 -15.53
C LYS A 7 22.83 64.36 -15.87
N LEU A 8 21.56 64.74 -15.76
CA LEU A 8 20.45 64.63 -16.71
C LEU A 8 19.90 63.27 -17.20
N LYS A 9 18.61 63.10 -16.89
CA LYS A 9 17.57 62.14 -17.35
C LYS A 9 17.61 61.74 -18.83
N ARG A 10 17.30 60.46 -19.10
CA ARG A 10 16.25 60.09 -20.08
C ARG A 10 15.65 58.71 -19.78
N SER A 11 14.39 58.71 -19.37
CA SER A 11 13.51 57.56 -19.27
C SER A 11 13.17 56.99 -20.65
N LYS A 12 13.35 55.69 -20.85
CA LYS A 12 12.63 54.88 -21.85
C LYS A 12 12.22 53.55 -21.25
N SER A 13 10.93 53.49 -20.93
CA SER A 13 10.12 52.29 -20.79
C SER A 13 10.08 51.49 -22.10
N LYS A 14 10.23 50.16 -22.06
CA LYS A 14 9.28 49.18 -22.63
C LYS A 14 9.75 47.72 -22.48
N SER A 15 8.81 46.91 -21.99
CA SER A 15 8.57 45.49 -22.31
C SER A 15 9.54 44.43 -21.75
N LYS A 16 9.38 44.08 -20.47
CA LYS A 16 9.62 42.71 -20.02
C LYS A 16 8.47 41.84 -20.54
N LYS A 17 8.79 40.99 -21.52
CA LYS A 17 7.95 39.89 -22.00
C LYS A 17 7.75 38.94 -20.83
N SER A 18 6.56 38.92 -20.25
CA SER A 18 6.16 37.93 -19.25
C SER A 18 6.15 36.57 -19.94
N THR A 19 7.19 35.79 -19.72
CA THR A 19 7.14 34.35 -19.95
C THR A 19 6.14 33.81 -18.94
N ASN A 20 4.92 33.55 -19.40
CA ASN A 20 3.96 32.75 -18.66
C ASN A 20 4.60 31.39 -18.42
N LEU A 21 5.11 31.18 -17.21
CA LEU A 21 5.29 29.85 -16.68
C LEU A 21 3.89 29.23 -16.61
N PRO A 22 3.68 28.00 -17.10
CA PRO A 22 2.42 27.34 -16.88
C PRO A 22 2.25 27.19 -15.37
N ASP A 23 1.15 27.74 -14.85
CA ASP A 23 0.68 27.46 -13.49
C ASP A 23 0.74 25.95 -13.29
N SER A 24 1.54 25.52 -12.31
CA SER A 24 1.45 24.15 -11.80
C SER A 24 0.09 24.01 -11.16
N THR A 25 -0.90 23.64 -11.97
CA THR A 25 -2.16 23.08 -11.51
C THR A 25 -1.84 21.72 -10.89
N SER A 26 -1.28 21.70 -9.68
CA SER A 26 -1.52 20.58 -8.79
C SER A 26 -3.01 20.65 -8.47
N THR A 27 -3.82 20.03 -9.30
CA THR A 27 -5.17 19.65 -8.89
C THR A 27 -4.98 18.88 -7.59
N ASN A 28 -5.43 19.44 -6.47
CA ASN A 28 -5.42 18.72 -5.20
C ASN A 28 -6.31 17.50 -5.40
N LYS A 29 -5.71 16.34 -5.72
CA LYS A 29 -6.44 15.09 -5.87
C LYS A 29 -7.17 14.85 -4.56
N THR A 30 -8.49 14.81 -4.64
CA THR A 30 -9.35 14.50 -3.51
C THR A 30 -9.35 13.00 -3.27
N VAL A 31 -9.40 12.58 -2.02
CA VAL A 31 -9.57 11.18 -1.65
C VAL A 31 -11.06 10.84 -1.70
N ASP A 32 -11.42 9.68 -2.23
CA ASP A 32 -12.79 9.17 -2.18
C ASP A 32 -13.22 9.00 -0.70
N PRO A 33 -14.38 9.53 -0.28
CA PRO A 33 -14.80 9.54 1.12
C PRO A 33 -15.04 8.15 1.72
N ARG A 34 -15.10 7.08 0.91
CA ARG A 34 -15.22 5.69 1.38
C ARG A 34 -13.89 5.11 1.85
N LEU A 35 -12.76 5.70 1.42
CA LEU A 35 -11.44 5.27 1.86
C LEU A 35 -11.13 5.78 3.26
N PRO A 36 -10.30 5.05 4.04
CA PRO A 36 -9.94 5.43 5.40
C PRO A 36 -8.86 6.53 5.45
N PHE A 37 -8.55 7.17 4.32
CA PHE A 37 -7.44 8.13 4.22
C PHE A 37 -7.95 9.57 4.26
N SER A 38 -7.28 10.40 5.06
CA SER A 38 -7.56 11.83 5.18
C SER A 38 -7.02 12.65 4.01
N ASN A 39 -5.96 12.18 3.34
CA ASN A 39 -5.34 12.91 2.23
C ASN A 39 -4.63 11.99 1.24
N TYR A 40 -4.42 12.50 0.02
CA TYR A 40 -3.85 11.73 -1.08
C TYR A 40 -2.38 11.33 -0.85
N ARG A 41 -1.65 12.00 0.06
CA ARG A 41 -0.29 11.60 0.42
C ARG A 41 -0.27 10.22 1.09
N GLN A 42 -1.30 9.85 1.85
CA GLN A 42 -1.39 8.50 2.44
C GLN A 42 -1.49 7.42 1.35
N ILE A 43 -2.33 7.63 0.33
CA ILE A 43 -2.45 6.74 -0.84
C ILE A 43 -1.09 6.64 -1.56
N PHE A 44 -0.45 7.77 -1.82
CA PHE A 44 0.86 7.80 -2.47
C PHE A 44 1.92 7.02 -1.67
N ASN A 45 1.97 7.21 -0.35
CA ASN A 45 2.92 6.55 0.52
C ASN A 45 2.72 5.03 0.54
N ILE A 46 1.47 4.55 0.65
CA ILE A 46 1.13 3.12 0.59
C ILE A 46 1.60 2.55 -0.74
N ARG A 47 1.17 3.13 -1.87
CA ARG A 47 1.56 2.63 -3.21
C ARG A 47 3.06 2.63 -3.40
N ASN A 48 3.77 3.63 -2.88
CA ASN A 48 5.22 3.71 -3.01
C ASN A 48 5.94 2.67 -2.14
N GLY A 49 5.49 2.46 -0.90
CA GLY A 49 6.01 1.40 -0.03
C GLY A 49 5.78 0.02 -0.65
N TRP A 50 4.56 -0.21 -1.12
CA TRP A 50 4.13 -1.51 -1.66
C TRP A 50 4.97 -1.96 -2.85
N LYS A 51 5.51 -1.05 -3.68
CA LYS A 51 6.45 -1.39 -4.77
C LYS A 51 7.67 -2.19 -4.33
N SER A 52 8.09 -2.10 -3.07
CA SER A 52 9.20 -2.92 -2.56
C SER A 52 8.71 -4.30 -2.17
N VAL A 53 7.53 -4.38 -1.53
CA VAL A 53 6.85 -5.61 -1.15
C VAL A 53 6.50 -6.43 -2.37
N SER A 54 5.91 -5.80 -3.39
CA SER A 54 5.48 -6.45 -4.63
C SER A 54 6.61 -7.11 -5.41
N ARG A 55 7.87 -6.71 -5.19
CA ARG A 55 9.06 -7.31 -5.85
C ARG A 55 9.48 -8.64 -5.24
N VAL A 56 9.12 -8.87 -3.98
CA VAL A 56 9.46 -10.07 -3.19
C VAL A 56 8.18 -10.68 -2.62
N MET A 57 7.05 -10.49 -3.32
CA MET A 57 5.72 -10.75 -2.81
C MET A 57 5.50 -12.22 -2.49
N GLU A 58 5.99 -13.12 -3.33
CA GLU A 58 5.85 -14.56 -3.15
C GLU A 58 6.52 -15.03 -1.84
N ASP A 59 7.80 -14.68 -1.65
CA ASP A 59 8.53 -15.02 -0.43
C ASP A 59 7.89 -14.39 0.81
N THR A 60 7.46 -13.13 0.68
CA THR A 60 6.78 -12.40 1.78
C THR A 60 5.44 -13.05 2.13
N ALA A 61 4.67 -13.47 1.14
CA ALA A 61 3.38 -14.11 1.32
C ALA A 61 3.55 -15.48 1.98
N LYS A 62 4.49 -16.30 1.49
CA LYS A 62 4.80 -17.61 2.09
C LYS A 62 5.25 -17.46 3.53
N GLU A 63 6.18 -16.55 3.81
CA GLU A 63 6.63 -16.24 5.17
C GLU A 63 5.46 -15.83 6.07
N THR A 64 4.60 -14.93 5.60
CA THR A 64 3.44 -14.45 6.38
C THR A 64 2.50 -15.60 6.74
N LEU A 65 2.21 -16.47 5.78
CA LEU A 65 1.32 -17.61 5.99
C LEU A 65 1.95 -18.65 6.93
N ILE A 66 3.26 -18.90 6.83
CA ILE A 66 4.00 -19.77 7.77
C ILE A 66 3.83 -19.24 9.20
N ARG A 67 4.10 -17.95 9.43
CA ARG A 67 3.96 -17.34 10.77
C ARG A 67 2.52 -17.36 11.27
N LEU A 68 1.53 -17.22 10.38
CA LEU A 68 0.14 -17.40 10.75
C LEU A 68 -0.13 -18.82 11.25
N LEU A 69 0.31 -19.85 10.50
CA LEU A 69 0.09 -21.25 10.87
C LEU A 69 0.82 -21.67 12.14
N GLU A 70 1.96 -21.04 12.46
CA GLU A 70 2.65 -21.25 13.75
C GLU A 70 1.80 -20.73 14.93
N LYS A 71 1.09 -19.62 14.75
CA LYS A 71 0.21 -19.01 15.76
C LYS A 71 -1.17 -19.67 15.81
N HIS A 72 -1.67 -20.07 14.65
CA HIS A 72 -3.03 -20.56 14.41
C HIS A 72 -2.99 -21.85 13.58
N PRO A 73 -2.49 -22.96 14.17
CA PRO A 73 -2.35 -24.24 13.47
C PRO A 73 -3.68 -24.81 12.96
N GLU A 74 -4.81 -24.41 13.54
CA GLU A 74 -6.17 -24.77 13.11
C GLU A 74 -6.44 -24.44 11.63
N TYR A 75 -5.76 -23.44 11.06
CA TYR A 75 -5.93 -23.12 9.66
C TYR A 75 -5.39 -24.20 8.72
N LYS A 76 -4.40 -25.02 9.13
CA LYS A 76 -3.95 -26.16 8.31
C LYS A 76 -5.08 -27.15 8.04
N GLU A 77 -5.95 -27.39 9.01
CA GLU A 77 -7.07 -28.33 8.88
C GLU A 77 -8.09 -27.86 7.83
N ARG A 78 -8.14 -26.55 7.58
CA ARG A 78 -9.03 -25.94 6.59
C ARG A 78 -8.55 -26.08 5.15
N TYR A 79 -7.27 -26.39 4.96
CA TYR A 79 -6.64 -26.48 3.64
C TYR A 79 -6.10 -27.90 3.39
N PRO A 80 -6.92 -28.82 2.85
CA PRO A 80 -6.55 -30.22 2.69
C PRO A 80 -5.26 -30.44 1.90
N MET A 81 -4.98 -29.56 0.93
CA MET A 81 -3.80 -29.66 0.06
C MET A 81 -2.48 -29.35 0.76
N ILE A 82 -2.50 -28.62 1.88
CA ILE A 82 -1.31 -28.27 2.65
C ILE A 82 -1.29 -28.93 4.04
N ALA A 83 -2.33 -29.69 4.39
CA ALA A 83 -2.47 -30.34 5.69
C ALA A 83 -1.34 -31.36 5.98
N SER A 84 -0.79 -31.97 4.93
CA SER A 84 0.32 -32.92 5.06
C SER A 84 1.68 -32.26 5.26
N LEU A 85 1.84 -30.96 4.97
CA LEU A 85 3.12 -30.26 5.09
C LEU A 85 3.45 -30.08 6.57
N GLN A 86 4.58 -30.62 7.03
CA GLN A 86 4.97 -30.62 8.44
C GLN A 86 6.05 -29.58 8.74
N THR A 87 6.96 -29.35 7.79
CA THR A 87 8.12 -28.48 7.96
C THR A 87 7.98 -27.16 7.21
N GLU A 88 8.71 -26.14 7.65
CA GLU A 88 8.77 -24.85 6.96
C GLU A 88 9.33 -25.01 5.53
N GLU A 89 10.32 -25.87 5.35
CA GLU A 89 10.95 -26.11 4.05
C GLU A 89 9.97 -26.76 3.05
N GLU A 90 9.21 -27.76 3.49
CA GLU A 90 8.12 -28.34 2.70
C GLU A 90 7.05 -27.30 2.30
N MET A 91 6.73 -26.35 3.19
CA MET A 91 5.79 -25.26 2.88
C MET A 91 6.36 -24.30 1.84
N ARG A 92 7.66 -23.98 1.92
CA ARG A 92 8.32 -23.07 0.97
C ARG A 92 8.44 -23.65 -0.44
N GLU A 93 8.55 -24.97 -0.55
CA GLU A 93 8.66 -25.71 -1.80
C GLU A 93 7.29 -26.09 -2.41
N SER A 94 6.20 -25.99 -1.66
CA SER A 94 4.86 -26.38 -2.12
C SER A 94 4.19 -25.28 -2.96
N LEU A 95 3.83 -25.64 -4.19
CA LEU A 95 3.06 -24.78 -5.11
C LEU A 95 1.65 -24.51 -4.58
N GLU A 96 1.03 -25.48 -3.92
CA GLU A 96 -0.29 -25.34 -3.30
C GLU A 96 -0.24 -24.32 -2.17
N PHE A 97 0.81 -24.38 -1.33
CA PHE A 97 1.04 -23.42 -0.27
C PHE A 97 1.26 -22.00 -0.79
N GLU A 98 2.11 -21.87 -1.82
CA GLU A 98 2.34 -20.61 -2.52
C GLU A 98 1.03 -20.04 -3.06
N THR A 99 0.19 -20.87 -3.69
CA THR A 99 -1.10 -20.43 -4.24
C THR A 99 -2.00 -19.81 -3.17
N TYR A 100 -2.11 -20.43 -1.99
CA TYR A 100 -2.89 -19.87 -0.89
C TYR A 100 -2.29 -18.57 -0.34
N ALA A 101 -0.97 -18.54 -0.16
CA ALA A 101 -0.27 -17.35 0.29
C ALA A 101 -0.47 -16.17 -0.68
N MET A 102 -0.33 -16.43 -1.98
CA MET A 102 -0.49 -15.45 -3.05
C MET A 102 -1.92 -14.99 -3.23
N GLN A 103 -2.91 -15.82 -2.92
CA GLN A 103 -4.30 -15.40 -2.92
C GLN A 103 -4.57 -14.28 -1.89
N ILE A 104 -3.98 -14.39 -0.70
CA ILE A 104 -4.08 -13.36 0.34
C ILE A 104 -3.37 -12.10 -0.12
N PHE A 105 -2.10 -12.19 -0.53
CA PHE A 105 -1.31 -11.01 -0.92
C PHE A 105 -1.82 -10.36 -2.22
N GLY A 106 -2.37 -11.16 -3.13
CA GLY A 106 -3.02 -10.69 -4.35
C GLY A 106 -4.20 -9.77 -4.06
N LEU A 107 -5.02 -10.07 -3.05
CA LEU A 107 -6.09 -9.16 -2.62
C LEU A 107 -5.51 -7.78 -2.20
N PHE A 108 -4.47 -7.75 -1.38
CA PHE A 108 -3.86 -6.50 -0.96
C PHE A 108 -3.23 -5.75 -2.14
N ASP A 109 -2.55 -6.46 -3.03
CA ASP A 109 -1.93 -5.88 -4.23
C ASP A 109 -2.98 -5.22 -5.13
N GLU A 110 -4.05 -5.94 -5.48
CA GLU A 110 -5.13 -5.42 -6.32
C GLU A 110 -5.85 -4.22 -5.69
N VAL A 111 -6.14 -4.27 -4.39
CA VAL A 111 -6.74 -3.13 -3.68
C VAL A 111 -5.81 -1.91 -3.71
N ILE A 112 -4.51 -2.09 -3.47
CA ILE A 112 -3.52 -1.00 -3.50
C ILE A 112 -3.40 -0.39 -4.90
N GLN A 113 -3.42 -1.24 -5.93
CA GLN A 113 -3.41 -0.81 -7.33
C GLN A 113 -4.67 0.01 -7.70
N ASN A 114 -5.81 -0.28 -7.06
CA ASN A 114 -7.09 0.35 -7.33
C ASN A 114 -7.53 1.43 -6.33
N LEU A 115 -6.67 1.92 -5.43
CA LEU A 115 -7.03 2.99 -4.48
C LEU A 115 -7.48 4.33 -5.10
N GLU A 116 -7.27 4.54 -6.41
CA GLU A 116 -7.83 5.70 -7.13
C GLU A 116 -9.18 5.41 -7.83
N ASN A 117 -9.59 4.15 -7.85
CA ASN A 117 -10.88 3.68 -8.35
C ASN A 117 -11.50 2.76 -7.28
N VAL A 118 -12.16 3.36 -6.29
CA VAL A 118 -12.66 2.64 -5.10
C VAL A 118 -13.70 1.59 -5.45
N ASP A 119 -14.51 1.81 -6.48
CA ASP A 119 -15.46 0.79 -6.94
C ASP A 119 -14.72 -0.48 -7.40
N ALA A 120 -13.64 -0.33 -8.18
CA ALA A 120 -12.80 -1.48 -8.54
C ALA A 120 -12.13 -2.11 -7.31
N ALA A 121 -11.63 -1.32 -6.36
CA ALA A 121 -11.04 -1.87 -5.14
C ALA A 121 -12.06 -2.67 -4.30
N LEU A 122 -13.31 -2.21 -4.22
CA LEU A 122 -14.40 -2.91 -3.53
C LEU A 122 -14.82 -4.18 -4.27
N ASP A 123 -14.89 -4.13 -5.60
CA ASP A 123 -15.18 -5.31 -6.43
C ASP A 123 -14.11 -6.41 -6.23
N GLU A 124 -12.84 -6.03 -6.12
CA GLU A 124 -11.74 -6.98 -5.83
C GLU A 124 -11.85 -7.59 -4.43
N ILE A 125 -12.21 -6.77 -3.42
CA ILE A 125 -12.49 -7.27 -2.06
C ILE A 125 -13.69 -8.22 -2.07
N GLU A 126 -14.76 -7.90 -2.79
CA GLU A 126 -15.92 -8.78 -2.89
C GLU A 126 -15.58 -10.09 -3.61
N HIS A 127 -14.83 -10.04 -4.70
CA HIS A 127 -14.50 -11.22 -5.50
C HIS A 127 -13.51 -12.15 -4.80
N THR A 128 -12.35 -11.62 -4.41
CA THR A 128 -11.26 -12.40 -3.82
C THR A 128 -11.55 -12.70 -2.34
N GLY A 129 -12.20 -11.78 -1.64
CA GLY A 129 -12.62 -11.96 -0.25
C GLY A 129 -13.64 -13.09 -0.04
N LYS A 130 -14.44 -13.48 -1.04
CA LYS A 130 -15.35 -14.65 -0.93
C LYS A 130 -14.63 -15.95 -0.57
N GLN A 131 -13.36 -16.06 -0.93
CA GLN A 131 -12.54 -17.24 -0.66
C GLN A 131 -11.72 -17.11 0.63
N LEU A 132 -11.70 -15.93 1.26
CA LEU A 132 -10.96 -15.63 2.47
C LEU A 132 -11.93 -15.33 3.62
N THR A 133 -11.83 -16.04 4.73
CA THR A 133 -12.73 -15.75 5.85
C THR A 133 -12.34 -14.50 6.60
N LEU A 134 -13.34 -13.77 7.13
CA LEU A 134 -13.11 -12.65 8.02
C LEU A 134 -12.20 -13.00 9.23
N GLN A 135 -12.35 -14.22 9.77
CA GLN A 135 -11.50 -14.70 10.87
C GLN A 135 -10.04 -14.82 10.44
N LEU A 136 -9.77 -15.44 9.29
CA LEU A 136 -8.44 -15.52 8.69
C LEU A 136 -7.80 -14.14 8.52
N ILE A 137 -8.54 -13.19 7.93
CA ILE A 137 -8.06 -11.81 7.76
C ILE A 137 -7.86 -11.12 9.11
N THR A 138 -8.64 -11.45 10.13
CA THR A 138 -8.44 -10.87 11.47
C THR A 138 -7.15 -11.37 12.12
N ASP A 139 -6.88 -12.67 12.05
CA ASP A 139 -5.72 -13.28 12.70
C ASP A 139 -4.41 -13.02 11.94
N LEU A 140 -4.50 -12.75 10.64
CA LEU A 140 -3.37 -12.43 9.77
C LEU A 140 -2.77 -11.04 10.03
N GLU A 141 -3.51 -10.10 10.63
CA GLU A 141 -3.15 -8.67 10.69
C GLU A 141 -1.75 -8.45 11.25
N GLU A 142 -1.42 -9.09 12.37
CA GLU A 142 -0.11 -8.94 13.01
C GLU A 142 1.02 -9.52 12.14
N CYS A 143 0.83 -10.71 11.57
CA CYS A 143 1.81 -11.34 10.69
C CYS A 143 2.05 -10.49 9.43
N PHE A 144 0.98 -9.95 8.84
CA PHE A 144 1.08 -9.07 7.67
C PHE A 144 1.89 -7.80 7.98
N MET A 145 1.61 -7.12 9.10
CA MET A 145 2.35 -5.91 9.48
C MET A 145 3.82 -6.21 9.77
N ASN A 146 4.12 -7.33 10.42
CA ASN A 146 5.49 -7.77 10.67
C ASN A 146 6.24 -8.03 9.35
N SER A 147 5.59 -8.65 8.37
CA SER A 147 6.18 -8.87 7.04
C SER A 147 6.48 -7.55 6.32
N LEU A 148 5.60 -6.56 6.42
CA LEU A 148 5.87 -5.21 5.90
C LEU A 148 7.06 -4.55 6.58
N HIS A 149 7.16 -4.67 7.91
CA HIS A 149 8.29 -4.16 8.67
C HIS A 149 9.61 -4.81 8.21
N ILE A 150 9.64 -6.12 8.00
CA ILE A 150 10.84 -6.84 7.54
C ILE A 150 11.27 -6.36 6.14
N VAL A 151 10.33 -6.24 5.20
CA VAL A 151 10.65 -5.90 3.80
C VAL A 151 11.00 -4.43 3.62
N LEU A 152 10.34 -3.53 4.37
CA LEU A 152 10.53 -2.10 4.25
C LEU A 152 11.61 -1.57 5.19
N ASP A 153 11.91 -2.28 6.28
CA ASP A 153 12.92 -1.98 7.28
C ASP A 153 12.82 -0.52 7.76
N GLU A 154 13.88 0.28 7.69
CA GLU A 154 13.88 1.68 8.09
C GLU A 154 12.84 2.55 7.35
N ARG A 155 12.33 2.09 6.19
CA ARG A 155 11.28 2.80 5.44
C ARG A 155 9.89 2.58 6.02
N PHE A 156 9.70 1.59 6.90
CA PHE A 156 8.43 1.34 7.59
C PHE A 156 8.24 2.27 8.80
N THR A 157 8.32 3.57 8.55
CA THR A 157 8.10 4.60 9.57
C THR A 157 6.71 4.48 10.22
N ASP A 158 6.54 5.00 11.44
CA ASP A 158 5.26 5.05 12.16
C ASP A 158 4.10 5.55 11.28
N THR A 159 4.33 6.63 10.51
CA THR A 159 3.34 7.18 9.58
C THR A 159 2.95 6.19 8.48
N LEU A 160 3.91 5.43 7.94
CA LEU A 160 3.62 4.44 6.91
C LEU A 160 2.90 3.23 7.51
N GLN A 161 3.31 2.78 8.71
CA GLN A 161 2.64 1.73 9.45
C GLN A 161 1.17 2.09 9.74
N GLU A 162 0.89 3.29 10.25
CA GLU A 162 -0.47 3.80 10.45
C GLU A 162 -1.30 3.76 9.17
N ASN A 163 -0.72 4.16 8.03
CA ASN A 163 -1.41 4.12 6.74
C ASN A 163 -1.76 2.67 6.31
N TYR A 164 -0.87 1.71 6.58
CA TYR A 164 -1.17 0.31 6.31
C TYR A 164 -2.22 -0.26 7.26
N HIS A 165 -2.25 0.12 8.54
CA HIS A 165 -3.35 -0.26 9.44
C HIS A 165 -4.70 0.30 8.96
N LEU A 166 -4.75 1.54 8.48
CA LEU A 166 -5.95 2.11 7.88
C LEU A 166 -6.41 1.29 6.67
N LEU A 167 -5.49 0.98 5.75
CA LEU A 167 -5.78 0.14 4.58
C LEU A 167 -6.29 -1.25 5.00
N TYR A 168 -5.61 -1.89 5.95
CA TYR A 168 -5.96 -3.22 6.44
C TYR A 168 -7.36 -3.24 7.04
N GLY A 169 -7.66 -2.25 7.89
CA GLY A 169 -8.99 -2.06 8.47
C GLY A 169 -10.07 -1.84 7.42
N PHE A 170 -9.78 -1.11 6.35
CA PHE A 170 -10.70 -0.95 5.21
C PHE A 170 -10.97 -2.28 4.51
N ILE A 171 -9.94 -3.05 4.17
CA ILE A 171 -10.11 -4.37 3.55
C ILE A 171 -10.94 -5.28 4.46
N LYS A 172 -10.50 -5.45 5.72
CA LYS A 172 -11.17 -6.28 6.73
C LYS A 172 -12.65 -5.93 6.93
N SER A 173 -13.00 -4.64 6.88
CA SER A 173 -14.39 -4.20 7.06
C SER A 173 -15.28 -4.46 5.84
N ASN A 174 -14.71 -4.71 4.66
CA ASN A 174 -15.43 -4.93 3.41
C ASN A 174 -15.34 -6.38 2.90
N VAL A 175 -14.52 -7.24 3.52
CA VAL A 175 -14.50 -8.69 3.21
C VAL A 175 -15.88 -9.28 3.50
N PRO A 176 -16.48 -10.05 2.56
CA PRO A 176 -17.78 -10.69 2.76
C PRO A 176 -17.79 -11.61 4.00
N GLN A 177 -18.91 -11.62 4.73
CA GLN A 177 -19.13 -12.53 5.86
C GLN A 177 -19.66 -13.90 5.42
#